data_AF-A0A971Q0F3-F1
#
_entry.id   AF-A0A971Q0F3-F1
#
_cell.length_a   1.000
_cell.length_b   1.000
_cell.length_c   1.000
_cell.angle_alpha   90.00
_cell.angle_beta   90.00
_cell.angle_gamma   90.00
#
_symmetry.space_group_name_H-M   'P 1'
#
loop_
_entity.id
_entity.type
_entity.pdbx_description
1 polymer ?
#
loop_
_entity_poly.entity_id
_entity_poly.type
_entity_poly.pdbx_seq_one_letter_code
_entity_poly.pdbx_strand_id
1 'polypeptide(L)'
;MRKLLSILLTLALIIGIFPPIAKADESMRQSMNQYMSNEYRLDDFFPQTVNGKPFSIYKVHTIKDNLGKTTWEFAPGYEAKIPNYGDPHSFTNKFGEYRYIGYTPQGLPNGNPSHPFDDWAGGILEDRLWMDDPWTDDGVKNKMANTLGVTITDVSKMFPEDLSIAIRDIPQIREKILWGLLLNPYNGEFIIGKGPGQGINYPWEKKIIVYYPPTDETWGRGSMWHYSKYDGKLYYFNVWIPNEIPKNDELDFSISSNFPSVLEVSDGDTLNIPVTVKYKGPLPTADHDPAFMDSLTIFLFIGIPPIFNS
;
A
#
# COMPACT_ATOMS: atom_id res chain seq x y z
N MET A 1 45.40 38.66 5.11
CA MET A 1 45.22 37.19 5.16
C MET A 1 44.27 36.71 6.27
N ARG A 2 44.44 37.09 7.55
CA ARG A 2 43.57 36.62 8.66
C ARG A 2 42.06 36.91 8.48
N LYS A 3 41.68 38.07 7.94
CA LYS A 3 40.26 38.42 7.69
C LYS A 3 39.62 37.59 6.57
N LEU A 4 40.40 37.24 5.54
CA LEU A 4 39.94 36.43 4.40
C LEU A 4 39.77 34.96 4.80
N LEU A 5 40.67 34.44 5.64
CA LEU A 5 40.58 33.09 6.22
C LEU A 5 39.37 32.95 7.15
N SER A 6 39.07 33.99 7.95
CA SER A 6 37.88 33.99 8.82
C SER A 6 36.57 33.99 8.04
N ILE A 7 36.48 34.74 6.94
CA ILE A 7 35.28 34.77 6.08
C ILE A 7 35.08 33.40 5.39
N LEU A 8 36.15 32.79 4.90
CA LEU A 8 36.12 31.45 4.30
C LEU A 8 35.70 30.36 5.29
N LEU A 9 36.16 30.44 6.55
CA LEU A 9 35.75 29.51 7.61
C LEU A 9 34.28 29.68 7.97
N THR A 10 33.77 30.91 8.06
CA THR A 10 32.35 31.14 8.33
C THR A 10 31.46 30.67 7.17
N LEU A 11 31.89 30.89 5.92
CA LEU A 11 31.18 30.36 4.75
C LEU A 11 31.20 28.82 4.69
N ALA A 12 32.34 28.19 5.00
CA ALA A 12 32.45 26.73 5.06
C ALA A 12 31.60 26.14 6.20
N LEU A 13 31.46 26.85 7.32
CA LEU A 13 30.54 26.48 8.39
C LEU A 13 29.08 26.57 7.91
N ILE A 14 28.69 27.67 7.25
CA ILE A 14 27.32 27.87 6.74
C ILE A 14 26.96 26.84 5.66
N ILE A 15 27.91 26.46 4.79
CA ILE A 15 27.70 25.43 3.76
C ILE A 15 27.69 24.01 4.37
N GLY A 16 28.41 23.79 5.47
CA GLY A 16 28.44 22.51 6.19
C GLY A 16 27.26 22.24 7.13
N ILE A 17 26.40 23.24 7.40
CA ILE A 17 25.27 23.11 8.35
C ILE A 17 23.99 22.59 7.68
N PHE A 18 23.88 22.61 6.35
CA PHE A 18 22.74 21.99 5.67
C PHE A 18 23.13 20.57 5.21
N PRO A 19 22.76 19.52 5.96
CA PRO A 19 23.11 18.16 5.58
C PRO A 19 22.57 17.85 4.17
N PRO A 20 23.33 17.16 3.32
CA PRO A 20 22.91 16.80 1.96
C PRO A 20 21.58 16.04 1.89
N ILE A 21 21.18 15.41 3.01
CA ILE A 21 19.90 14.72 3.19
C ILE A 21 18.70 15.65 2.96
N ALA A 22 18.75 16.90 3.46
CA ALA A 22 17.65 17.84 3.30
C ALA A 22 17.39 18.24 1.82
N LYS A 23 18.44 18.19 0.97
CA LYS A 23 18.30 18.48 -0.46
C LYS A 23 17.75 17.30 -1.25
N ALA A 24 18.14 16.08 -0.90
CA ALA A 24 17.64 14.87 -1.57
C ALA A 24 16.14 14.67 -1.32
N ASP A 25 15.71 14.84 -0.06
CA ASP A 25 14.31 14.71 0.31
C ASP A 25 13.45 15.80 -0.34
N GLU A 26 13.95 17.04 -0.46
CA GLU A 26 13.23 18.11 -1.15
C GLU A 26 13.05 17.82 -2.66
N SER A 27 14.06 17.29 -3.33
CA SER A 27 13.93 16.87 -4.74
C SER A 27 12.89 15.77 -4.90
N MET A 28 12.85 14.80 -3.98
CA MET A 28 11.86 13.72 -4.00
C MET A 28 10.45 14.25 -3.72
N ARG A 29 10.30 15.17 -2.76
CA ARG A 29 9.05 15.86 -2.47
C ARG A 29 8.49 16.59 -3.69
N GLN A 30 9.36 17.31 -4.41
CA GLN A 30 8.97 18.02 -5.64
C GLN A 30 8.54 17.05 -6.74
N SER A 31 9.29 15.96 -6.95
CA SER A 31 8.93 14.89 -7.90
C SER A 31 7.56 14.29 -7.57
N MET A 32 7.33 13.96 -6.29
CA MET A 32 6.05 13.45 -5.81
C MET A 32 4.90 14.45 -6.01
N ASN A 33 5.11 15.74 -5.74
CA ASN A 33 4.08 16.76 -6.01
C ASN A 33 3.80 16.91 -7.51
N GLN A 34 4.81 16.79 -8.36
CA GLN A 34 4.61 16.81 -9.80
C GLN A 34 3.81 15.59 -10.27
N TYR A 35 4.08 14.41 -9.72
CA TYR A 35 3.24 13.22 -9.94
C TYR A 35 1.79 13.46 -9.50
N MET A 36 1.57 13.99 -8.30
CA MET A 36 0.23 14.27 -7.79
C MET A 36 -0.54 15.29 -8.63
N SER A 37 0.14 16.32 -9.14
CA SER A 37 -0.45 17.32 -10.02
C SER A 37 -0.83 16.71 -11.38
N ASN A 38 0.07 15.93 -11.98
CA ASN A 38 -0.15 15.31 -13.30
C ASN A 38 -1.26 14.26 -13.28
N GLU A 39 -1.22 13.35 -12.31
CA GLU A 39 -2.12 12.18 -12.25
C GLU A 39 -3.46 12.51 -11.60
N TYR A 40 -3.46 13.37 -10.57
CA TYR A 40 -4.65 13.61 -9.74
C TYR A 40 -5.10 15.07 -9.68
N ARG A 41 -4.40 15.99 -10.36
CA ARG A 41 -4.70 17.44 -10.32
C ARG A 41 -4.64 18.01 -8.90
N LEU A 42 -3.73 17.47 -8.07
CA LEU A 42 -3.51 17.90 -6.69
C LEU A 42 -2.14 18.55 -6.56
N ASP A 43 -2.13 19.88 -6.55
CA ASP A 43 -0.92 20.66 -6.37
C ASP A 43 -0.51 20.74 -4.89
N ASP A 44 0.80 20.71 -4.65
CA ASP A 44 1.41 20.80 -3.30
C ASP A 44 0.84 19.82 -2.26
N PHE A 45 0.48 18.62 -2.71
CA PHE A 45 -0.08 17.56 -1.86
C PHE A 45 0.86 17.13 -0.72
N PHE A 46 2.17 17.14 -0.97
CA PHE A 46 3.23 16.93 0.00
C PHE A 46 3.87 18.27 0.38
N PRO A 47 3.34 18.99 1.38
CA PRO A 47 3.89 20.27 1.80
C PRO A 47 5.31 20.11 2.39
N GLN A 48 6.06 21.21 2.50
CA GLN A 48 7.39 21.16 3.15
C GLN A 48 7.31 20.79 4.63
N THR A 49 6.21 21.16 5.29
CA THR A 49 5.99 20.88 6.71
C THR A 49 4.54 20.56 7.00
N VAL A 50 4.31 19.70 7.99
CA VAL A 50 2.99 19.42 8.57
C VAL A 50 3.07 19.64 10.07
N ASN A 51 2.28 20.57 10.63
CA ASN A 51 2.31 20.91 12.06
C ASN A 51 3.72 21.23 12.58
N GLY A 52 4.51 21.97 11.79
CA GLY A 52 5.90 22.33 12.11
C GLY A 52 6.91 21.19 11.98
N LYS A 53 6.48 19.99 11.52
CA LYS A 53 7.35 18.84 11.29
C LYS A 53 7.81 18.83 9.83
N PRO A 54 9.12 18.77 9.55
CA PRO A 54 9.62 18.81 8.18
C PRO A 54 9.34 17.50 7.44
N PHE A 55 9.22 17.61 6.12
CA PHE A 55 9.21 16.47 5.22
C PHE A 55 10.53 15.70 5.29
N SER A 56 10.43 14.38 5.16
CA SER A 56 11.54 13.43 5.11
C SER A 56 11.13 12.15 4.39
N ILE A 57 12.11 11.37 3.97
CA ILE A 57 11.89 10.00 3.49
C ILE A 57 12.34 9.00 4.54
N TYR A 58 11.40 8.22 5.07
CA TYR A 58 11.73 7.09 5.92
C TYR A 58 11.99 5.85 5.07
N LYS A 59 13.08 5.12 5.37
CA LYS A 59 13.52 3.96 4.60
C LYS A 59 13.35 2.70 5.42
N VAL A 60 12.68 1.70 4.87
CA VAL A 60 12.44 0.42 5.50
C VAL A 60 13.10 -0.69 4.70
N HIS A 61 13.97 -1.47 5.36
CA HIS A 61 14.69 -2.60 4.78
C HIS A 61 14.09 -3.96 5.15
N THR A 62 13.28 -4.02 6.20
CA THR A 62 12.69 -5.26 6.68
C THR A 62 11.26 -5.04 7.16
N ILE A 63 10.39 -6.01 6.93
CA ILE A 63 9.03 -6.08 7.49
C ILE A 63 9.00 -7.24 8.49
N LYS A 64 8.24 -7.08 9.58
CA LYS A 64 8.12 -8.09 10.64
C LYS A 64 6.66 -8.40 10.94
N ASP A 65 6.42 -9.59 11.49
CA ASP A 65 5.10 -9.97 12.03
C ASP A 65 4.91 -9.53 13.48
N ASN A 66 3.76 -9.92 14.05
CA ASN A 66 3.39 -9.68 15.45
C ASN A 66 4.14 -10.51 16.49
N LEU A 67 5.11 -11.32 16.07
CA LEU A 67 6.10 -11.97 16.92
C LEU A 67 7.47 -11.29 16.84
N GLY A 68 7.59 -10.22 16.02
CA GLY A 68 8.85 -9.54 15.76
C GLY A 68 9.77 -10.30 14.81
N LYS A 69 9.27 -11.34 14.15
CA LYS A 69 10.03 -12.13 13.18
C LYS A 69 10.03 -11.41 11.83
N THR A 70 11.19 -11.28 11.21
CA THR A 70 11.27 -10.76 9.83
C THR A 70 10.47 -11.64 8.88
N THR A 71 9.49 -11.05 8.22
CA THR A 71 8.62 -11.67 7.21
C THR A 71 9.09 -11.35 5.81
N TRP A 72 9.78 -10.21 5.67
CA TRP A 72 10.35 -9.77 4.41
C TRP A 72 11.63 -8.98 4.65
N GLU A 73 12.64 -9.25 3.83
CA GLU A 73 13.87 -8.46 3.75
C GLU A 73 14.03 -8.00 2.32
N PHE A 74 14.16 -6.69 2.12
CA PHE A 74 14.35 -6.13 0.79
C PHE A 74 15.77 -6.42 0.30
N ALA A 75 15.90 -6.80 -0.97
CA ALA A 75 17.19 -7.07 -1.59
C ALA A 75 18.11 -5.83 -1.48
N PRO A 76 19.44 -6.01 -1.39
CA PRO A 76 20.38 -4.89 -1.33
C PRO A 76 20.16 -3.90 -2.48
N GLY A 77 20.01 -2.63 -2.14
CA GLY A 77 19.70 -1.56 -3.10
C GLY A 77 18.20 -1.32 -3.34
N TYR A 78 17.33 -2.17 -2.79
CA TYR A 78 15.90 -1.93 -2.71
C TYR A 78 15.50 -1.63 -1.26
N GLU A 79 14.64 -0.63 -1.09
CA GLU A 79 14.12 -0.20 0.21
C GLU A 79 12.73 0.40 0.00
N ALA A 80 11.83 0.18 0.95
CA ALA A 80 10.57 0.90 0.93
C ALA A 80 10.82 2.35 1.37
N LYS A 81 10.67 3.29 0.42
CA LYS A 81 10.77 4.73 0.66
C LYS A 81 9.39 5.28 0.97
N ILE A 82 9.24 5.86 2.16
CA ILE A 82 7.95 6.28 2.69
C ILE A 82 7.99 7.79 2.97
N PRO A 83 7.09 8.58 2.36
CA PRO A 83 6.89 9.98 2.70
C PRO A 83 6.52 10.12 4.18
N ASN A 84 7.24 10.97 4.90
CA ASN A 84 7.06 11.08 6.34
C ASN A 84 7.33 12.50 6.87
N TYR A 85 6.63 12.86 7.93
CA TYR A 85 6.87 14.11 8.64
C TYR A 85 7.25 13.87 10.09
N GLY A 86 8.35 14.49 10.54
CA GLY A 86 8.82 14.42 11.93
C GLY A 86 9.33 13.05 12.38
N ASP A 87 9.57 12.93 13.68
CA ASP A 87 10.28 11.78 14.25
C ASP A 87 9.36 10.58 14.58
N PRO A 88 9.90 9.35 14.53
CA PRO A 88 9.24 8.17 15.06
C PRO A 88 8.84 8.32 16.53
N HIS A 89 7.70 7.75 16.91
CA HIS A 89 7.17 7.85 18.27
C HIS A 89 6.33 6.63 18.66
N SER A 90 5.96 6.56 19.94
CA SER A 90 5.26 5.41 20.55
C SER A 90 6.08 4.11 20.46
N PHE A 91 7.25 4.10 21.11
CA PHE A 91 8.13 2.92 21.19
C PHE A 91 7.47 1.77 21.93
N THR A 92 7.59 0.55 21.40
CA THR A 92 7.07 -0.66 22.02
C THR A 92 8.21 -1.62 22.38
N ASN A 93 8.45 -1.79 23.68
CA ASN A 93 9.51 -2.68 24.18
C ASN A 93 9.37 -4.14 23.69
N LYS A 94 8.13 -4.58 23.47
CA LYS A 94 7.83 -5.94 22.97
C LYS A 94 8.44 -6.19 21.58
N PHE A 95 8.47 -5.19 20.72
CA PHE A 95 8.90 -5.31 19.33
C PHE A 95 10.25 -4.62 19.06
N GLY A 96 10.72 -3.80 20.00
CA GLY A 96 11.98 -3.09 19.88
C GLY A 96 11.96 -2.00 18.81
N GLU A 97 10.78 -1.49 18.46
CA GLU A 97 10.61 -0.48 17.41
C GLU A 97 9.47 0.50 17.73
N TYR A 98 9.42 1.59 16.99
CA TYR A 98 8.35 2.58 17.10
C TYR A 98 7.12 2.12 16.34
N ARG A 99 5.93 2.32 16.93
CA ARG A 99 4.64 2.05 16.28
C ARG A 99 4.40 2.96 15.08
N TYR A 100 4.87 4.21 15.18
CA TYR A 100 4.73 5.21 14.14
C TYR A 100 6.10 5.73 13.72
N ILE A 101 6.33 5.84 12.41
CA ILE A 101 7.56 6.42 11.84
C ILE A 101 7.52 7.95 11.78
N GLY A 102 6.34 8.55 12.00
CA GLY A 102 6.10 9.99 11.98
C GLY A 102 4.64 10.26 11.64
N TYR A 103 4.40 11.17 10.70
CA TYR A 103 3.06 11.61 10.30
C TYR A 103 2.87 11.62 8.77
N THR A 104 1.62 11.51 8.32
CA THR A 104 1.24 11.62 6.90
C THR A 104 1.17 13.09 6.45
N PRO A 105 1.00 13.39 5.14
CA PRO A 105 0.74 14.75 4.66
C PRO A 105 -0.47 15.43 5.33
N GLN A 106 -1.46 14.64 5.75
CA GLN A 106 -2.65 15.13 6.47
C GLN A 106 -2.45 15.25 7.98
N GLY A 107 -1.27 14.89 8.50
CA GLY A 107 -0.93 14.96 9.92
C GLY A 107 -1.39 13.76 10.77
N LEU A 108 -1.89 12.69 10.15
CA LEU A 108 -2.23 11.45 10.85
C LEU A 108 -0.97 10.69 11.24
N PRO A 109 -0.95 9.91 12.34
CA PRO A 109 0.17 9.02 12.64
C PRO A 109 0.47 8.10 11.45
N ASN A 110 1.73 8.10 11.00
CA ASN A 110 2.22 7.25 9.93
C ASN A 110 2.71 5.94 10.54
N GLY A 111 2.02 4.83 10.25
CA GLY A 111 2.38 3.52 10.80
C GLY A 111 3.82 3.15 10.46
N ASN A 112 4.42 2.28 11.25
CA ASN A 112 5.68 1.63 10.87
C ASN A 112 5.35 0.31 10.16
N PRO A 113 5.77 0.09 8.90
CA PRO A 113 5.57 -1.20 8.22
C PRO A 113 6.19 -2.37 8.96
N SER A 114 7.26 -2.15 9.72
CA SER A 114 7.89 -3.20 10.51
C SER A 114 7.14 -3.47 11.82
N HIS A 115 6.27 -2.55 12.29
CA HIS A 115 5.54 -2.75 13.54
C HIS A 115 4.23 -3.49 13.27
N PRO A 116 3.92 -4.51 14.09
CA PRO A 116 2.72 -5.31 13.89
C PRO A 116 1.43 -4.57 14.20
N PHE A 117 0.32 -5.17 13.80
CA PHE A 117 -1.02 -4.64 14.05
C PHE A 117 -1.32 -4.53 15.54
N ASP A 118 -1.96 -3.44 15.91
CA ASP A 118 -2.19 -3.10 17.31
C ASP A 118 -3.26 -3.96 17.97
N ASP A 119 -4.23 -4.46 17.21
CA ASP A 119 -5.35 -5.28 17.71
C ASP A 119 -5.86 -6.23 16.62
N TRP A 120 -5.19 -7.36 16.44
CA TRP A 120 -5.64 -8.45 15.56
C TRP A 120 -5.73 -9.75 16.35
N ALA A 121 -6.88 -10.42 16.30
CA ALA A 121 -7.10 -11.69 17.01
C ALA A 121 -6.72 -12.93 16.17
N GLY A 122 -6.13 -12.75 14.99
CA GLY A 122 -5.96 -13.80 13.99
C GLY A 122 -7.12 -13.89 13.00
N GLY A 123 -6.98 -14.78 12.02
CA GLY A 123 -7.98 -15.11 11.00
C GLY A 123 -7.71 -14.53 9.62
N ILE A 124 -8.63 -14.80 8.70
CA ILE A 124 -8.62 -14.29 7.32
C ILE A 124 -9.27 -12.90 7.28
N LEU A 125 -8.63 -11.95 6.60
CA LEU A 125 -9.10 -10.56 6.50
C LEU A 125 -10.47 -10.49 5.82
N GLU A 126 -10.68 -11.23 4.74
CA GLU A 126 -11.91 -11.22 3.94
C GLU A 126 -13.16 -11.66 4.73
N ASP A 127 -13.00 -12.37 5.85
CA ASP A 127 -14.11 -12.80 6.72
C ASP A 127 -14.66 -11.65 7.59
N ARG A 128 -14.09 -10.45 7.47
CA ARG A 128 -14.54 -9.25 8.17
C ARG A 128 -15.44 -8.40 7.29
N LEU A 129 -16.28 -7.62 7.97
CA LEU A 129 -17.23 -6.70 7.36
C LEU A 129 -16.55 -5.37 6.97
N TRP A 130 -15.56 -5.44 6.07
CA TRP A 130 -14.89 -4.24 5.55
C TRP A 130 -15.87 -3.35 4.79
N MET A 131 -15.81 -2.05 5.09
CA MET A 131 -16.65 -1.04 4.45
C MET A 131 -16.22 -0.81 3.01
N ASP A 132 -17.18 -0.67 2.11
CA ASP A 132 -16.93 -0.02 0.82
C ASP A 132 -16.90 1.49 1.02
N ASP A 133 -16.03 2.17 0.27
CA ASP A 133 -15.93 3.64 0.25
C ASP A 133 -15.78 4.26 1.66
N PRO A 134 -14.78 3.83 2.48
CA PRO A 134 -14.71 4.21 3.90
C PRO A 134 -14.60 5.71 4.16
N TRP A 135 -14.20 6.51 3.16
CA TRP A 135 -14.19 7.98 3.26
C TRP A 135 -15.60 8.60 3.32
N THR A 136 -16.65 7.83 2.99
CA THR A 136 -18.04 8.30 3.06
C THR A 136 -18.66 8.10 4.45
N ASP A 137 -18.11 7.20 5.27
CA ASP A 137 -18.65 6.83 6.59
C ASP A 137 -18.41 7.93 7.64
N ASP A 138 -19.47 8.31 8.35
CA ASP A 138 -19.40 9.36 9.36
C ASP A 138 -18.58 8.94 10.59
N GLY A 139 -18.58 7.66 10.98
CA GLY A 139 -17.76 7.17 12.07
C GLY A 139 -16.27 7.25 11.76
N VAL A 140 -15.88 6.90 10.53
CA VAL A 140 -14.50 7.05 10.02
C VAL A 140 -14.09 8.53 10.07
N LYS A 141 -14.89 9.43 9.47
CA LYS A 141 -14.59 10.87 9.49
C LYS A 141 -14.49 11.42 10.91
N ASN A 142 -15.41 11.03 11.80
CA ASN A 142 -15.41 11.44 13.20
C ASN A 142 -14.13 10.99 13.93
N LYS A 143 -13.73 9.73 13.76
CA LYS A 143 -12.52 9.19 14.40
C LYS A 143 -11.26 9.90 13.90
N MET A 144 -11.18 10.21 12.61
CA MET A 144 -10.07 10.97 12.03
C MET A 144 -10.06 12.42 12.52
N ALA A 145 -11.22 13.09 12.55
CA ALA A 145 -11.37 14.46 13.05
C ALA A 145 -10.90 14.58 14.51
N ASN A 146 -11.32 13.64 15.36
CA ASN A 146 -10.88 13.57 16.75
C ASN A 146 -9.38 13.32 16.88
N THR A 147 -8.80 12.47 16.03
CA THR A 147 -7.35 12.17 16.03
C THR A 147 -6.52 13.41 15.65
N LEU A 148 -7.03 14.19 14.70
CA LEU A 148 -6.36 15.39 14.18
C LEU A 148 -6.65 16.66 15.00
N GLY A 149 -7.70 16.65 15.84
CA GLY A 149 -8.18 17.84 16.54
C GLY A 149 -8.80 18.88 15.59
N VAL A 150 -9.45 18.42 14.50
CA VAL A 150 -10.08 19.26 13.47
C VAL A 150 -11.55 18.90 13.29
N THR A 151 -12.28 19.62 12.42
CA THR A 151 -13.69 19.31 12.15
C THR A 151 -13.84 18.17 11.14
N ILE A 152 -14.99 17.50 11.14
CA ILE A 152 -15.38 16.51 10.11
C ILE A 152 -15.31 17.11 8.69
N THR A 153 -15.69 18.39 8.56
CA THR A 153 -15.65 19.12 7.30
C THR A 153 -14.22 19.30 6.80
N ASP A 154 -13.26 19.51 7.70
CA ASP A 154 -11.85 19.60 7.33
C ASP A 154 -11.32 18.23 6.86
N VAL A 155 -11.67 17.15 7.58
CA VAL A 155 -11.34 15.78 7.15
C VAL A 155 -11.88 15.45 5.77
N SER A 156 -13.11 15.84 5.47
CA SER A 156 -13.74 15.58 4.16
C SER A 156 -13.00 16.27 3.01
N LYS A 157 -12.28 17.38 3.28
CA LYS A 157 -11.44 18.06 2.28
C LYS A 157 -10.05 17.45 2.15
N MET A 158 -9.55 16.77 3.20
CA MET A 158 -8.24 16.12 3.19
C MET A 158 -8.18 14.86 2.34
N PHE A 159 -9.34 14.21 2.13
CA PHE A 159 -9.48 12.99 1.33
C PHE A 159 -10.58 13.21 0.30
N PRO A 160 -10.32 13.99 -0.76
CA PRO A 160 -11.33 14.25 -1.77
C PRO A 160 -11.80 12.92 -2.37
N GLU A 161 -13.11 12.82 -2.58
CA GLU A 161 -13.75 11.65 -3.17
C GLU A 161 -13.12 11.30 -4.52
N ASP A 162 -12.85 12.30 -5.36
CA ASP A 162 -12.19 12.13 -6.66
C ASP A 162 -10.83 11.44 -6.54
N LEU A 163 -10.01 11.79 -5.54
CA LEU A 163 -8.74 11.10 -5.31
C LEU A 163 -9.00 9.66 -4.85
N SER A 164 -9.95 9.46 -3.95
CA SER A 164 -10.29 8.13 -3.42
C SER A 164 -10.82 7.20 -4.52
N ILE A 165 -11.53 7.75 -5.50
CA ILE A 165 -12.01 7.04 -6.69
C ILE A 165 -10.88 6.83 -7.69
N ALA A 166 -10.13 7.88 -8.06
CA ALA A 166 -9.06 7.81 -9.06
C ALA A 166 -7.96 6.82 -8.70
N ILE A 167 -7.74 6.58 -7.40
CA ILE A 167 -6.79 5.58 -6.94
C ILE A 167 -7.20 4.15 -7.34
N ARG A 168 -8.50 3.88 -7.54
CA ARG A 168 -9.00 2.60 -8.05
C ARG A 168 -8.60 2.33 -9.49
N ASP A 169 -8.31 3.40 -10.24
CA ASP A 169 -7.89 3.33 -11.63
C ASP A 169 -6.36 3.22 -11.78
N ILE A 170 -5.61 3.26 -10.66
CA ILE A 170 -4.16 3.04 -10.70
C ILE A 170 -3.90 1.63 -11.27
N PRO A 171 -3.01 1.50 -12.28
CA PRO A 171 -2.65 0.21 -12.82
C PRO A 171 -2.20 -0.76 -11.72
N GLN A 172 -2.83 -1.94 -11.72
CA GLN A 172 -2.53 -3.02 -10.78
C GLN A 172 -2.73 -2.65 -9.30
N ILE A 173 -3.58 -1.67 -8.98
CA ILE A 173 -3.76 -1.23 -7.60
C ILE A 173 -4.22 -2.36 -6.67
N ARG A 174 -5.09 -3.24 -7.17
CA ARG A 174 -5.59 -4.38 -6.39
C ARG A 174 -4.46 -5.34 -6.05
N GLU A 175 -3.60 -5.65 -7.01
CA GLU A 175 -2.40 -6.47 -6.86
C GLU A 175 -1.42 -5.82 -5.89
N LYS A 176 -1.18 -4.50 -6.02
CA LYS A 176 -0.30 -3.75 -5.11
C LYS A 176 -0.83 -3.77 -3.67
N ILE A 177 -2.13 -3.54 -3.47
CA ILE A 177 -2.76 -3.64 -2.15
C ILE A 177 -2.61 -5.05 -1.60
N LEU A 178 -2.96 -6.08 -2.38
CA LEU A 178 -2.80 -7.47 -1.99
C LEU A 178 -1.35 -7.77 -1.56
N TRP A 179 -0.37 -7.28 -2.31
CA TRP A 179 1.04 -7.45 -1.99
C TRP A 179 1.40 -6.82 -0.64
N GLY A 180 0.89 -5.61 -0.37
CA GLY A 180 0.98 -4.97 0.93
C GLY A 180 0.41 -5.81 2.08
N LEU A 181 -0.72 -6.47 1.86
CA LEU A 181 -1.34 -7.35 2.85
C LEU A 181 -0.52 -8.63 3.07
N LEU A 182 0.03 -9.22 2.01
CA LEU A 182 0.86 -10.43 2.07
C LEU A 182 2.16 -10.21 2.86
N LEU A 183 2.69 -8.99 2.88
CA LEU A 183 3.87 -8.62 3.67
C LEU A 183 3.66 -8.68 5.18
N ASN A 184 2.40 -8.72 5.63
CA ASN A 184 2.05 -8.64 7.03
C ASN A 184 1.33 -9.91 7.51
N PRO A 185 1.99 -11.07 7.52
CA PRO A 185 1.42 -12.26 8.13
C PRO A 185 1.21 -12.06 9.64
N TYR A 186 0.33 -12.87 10.20
CA TYR A 186 0.07 -12.90 11.64
C TYR A 186 0.41 -14.27 12.19
N ASN A 187 1.29 -14.33 13.20
CA ASN A 187 1.89 -15.54 13.73
C ASN A 187 2.55 -16.42 12.65
N GLY A 188 3.15 -15.80 11.64
CA GLY A 188 3.74 -16.50 10.49
C GLY A 188 2.73 -17.04 9.47
N GLU A 189 1.43 -16.83 9.67
CA GLU A 189 0.38 -17.26 8.75
C GLU A 189 -0.12 -16.10 7.89
N PHE A 190 -0.43 -16.40 6.62
CA PHE A 190 -1.08 -15.42 5.75
C PHE A 190 -2.47 -15.09 6.28
N ILE A 191 -2.77 -13.80 6.33
CA ILE A 191 -4.06 -13.26 6.76
C ILE A 191 -5.02 -13.04 5.58
N ILE A 192 -4.71 -13.61 4.42
CA ILE A 192 -5.47 -13.48 3.17
C ILE A 192 -5.96 -14.84 2.74
N GLY A 193 -7.24 -14.91 2.34
CA GLY A 193 -7.89 -16.12 1.92
C GLY A 193 -7.49 -16.56 0.50
N LYS A 194 -7.80 -17.83 0.18
CA LYS A 194 -7.54 -18.43 -1.14
C LYS A 194 -8.81 -18.91 -1.84
N GLY A 195 -9.96 -18.80 -1.18
CA GLY A 195 -11.25 -19.27 -1.70
C GLY A 195 -11.87 -18.33 -2.74
N PRO A 196 -13.01 -18.73 -3.32
CA PRO A 196 -13.77 -17.88 -4.23
C PRO A 196 -14.08 -16.51 -3.62
N GLY A 197 -13.78 -15.44 -4.35
CA GLY A 197 -13.98 -14.07 -3.88
C GLY A 197 -12.93 -13.57 -2.87
N GLN A 198 -11.91 -14.37 -2.55
CA GLN A 198 -10.79 -13.99 -1.67
C GLN A 198 -9.51 -13.70 -2.46
N GLY A 199 -8.46 -13.24 -1.79
CA GLY A 199 -7.16 -12.94 -2.39
C GLY A 199 -7.29 -11.90 -3.50
N ILE A 200 -6.70 -12.16 -4.67
CA ILE A 200 -6.73 -11.20 -5.79
C ILE A 200 -8.15 -10.92 -6.33
N ASN A 201 -9.11 -11.81 -6.06
CA ASN A 201 -10.50 -11.63 -6.50
C ASN A 201 -11.34 -10.78 -5.53
N TYR A 202 -10.81 -10.49 -4.34
CA TYR A 202 -11.46 -9.59 -3.39
C TYR A 202 -11.26 -8.13 -3.82
N PRO A 203 -12.29 -7.27 -3.79
CA PRO A 203 -12.21 -5.90 -4.31
C PRO A 203 -11.51 -4.96 -3.30
N TRP A 204 -10.23 -5.21 -3.02
CA TRP A 204 -9.46 -4.48 -2.01
C TRP A 204 -9.46 -2.96 -2.23
N GLU A 205 -9.41 -2.52 -3.48
CA GLU A 205 -9.45 -1.11 -3.89
C GLU A 205 -10.76 -0.41 -3.49
N LYS A 206 -11.83 -1.16 -3.22
CA LYS A 206 -13.08 -0.60 -2.71
C LYS A 206 -13.08 -0.38 -1.21
N LYS A 207 -12.21 -1.09 -0.48
CA LYS A 207 -12.21 -1.18 0.98
C LYS A 207 -11.24 -0.23 1.69
N ILE A 208 -10.48 0.54 0.92
CA ILE A 208 -9.35 1.34 1.42
C ILE A 208 -9.60 2.83 1.26
N ILE A 209 -9.26 3.62 2.29
CA ILE A 209 -8.99 5.05 2.14
C ILE A 209 -7.49 5.22 1.97
N VAL A 210 -7.05 5.87 0.89
CA VAL A 210 -5.63 6.10 0.63
C VAL A 210 -5.22 7.50 1.06
N TYR A 211 -4.21 7.56 1.91
CA TYR A 211 -3.69 8.81 2.46
C TYR A 211 -2.66 9.46 1.54
N TYR A 212 -1.90 8.65 0.83
CA TYR A 212 -1.09 9.09 -0.29
C TYR A 212 -0.92 7.89 -1.23
N PRO A 213 -1.16 8.06 -2.55
CA PRO A 213 -0.97 6.98 -3.50
C PRO A 213 0.52 6.65 -3.62
N PRO A 214 0.87 5.43 -4.05
CA PRO A 214 2.23 5.14 -4.48
C PRO A 214 2.60 6.06 -5.65
N THR A 215 3.85 6.53 -5.68
CA THR A 215 4.45 7.18 -6.84
C THR A 215 5.47 6.25 -7.48
N ASP A 216 6.11 6.62 -8.58
CA ASP A 216 7.20 5.81 -9.15
C ASP A 216 8.37 5.61 -8.16
N GLU A 217 8.56 6.53 -7.22
CA GLU A 217 9.71 6.54 -6.31
C GLU A 217 9.38 6.10 -4.88
N THR A 218 8.12 6.19 -4.46
CA THR A 218 7.72 6.03 -3.06
C THR A 218 6.50 5.15 -2.89
N TRP A 219 6.48 4.42 -1.78
CA TRP A 219 5.35 3.59 -1.39
C TRP A 219 4.17 4.48 -0.98
N GLY A 220 2.98 4.02 -1.30
CA GLY A 220 1.73 4.57 -0.84
C GLY A 220 1.29 4.00 0.50
N ARG A 221 0.27 4.61 1.08
CA ARG A 221 -0.38 4.10 2.29
C ARG A 221 -1.87 4.37 2.25
N GLY A 222 -2.65 3.36 2.64
CA GLY A 222 -4.03 3.56 3.03
C GLY A 222 -4.41 2.83 4.32
N SER A 223 -5.70 2.84 4.60
CA SER A 223 -6.29 2.06 5.68
C SER A 223 -7.63 1.47 5.27
N MET A 224 -7.88 0.25 5.70
CA MET A 224 -9.17 -0.42 5.58
C MET A 224 -9.93 -0.27 6.89
N TRP A 225 -11.26 -0.09 6.83
CA TRP A 225 -12.09 0.20 8.00
C TRP A 225 -13.24 -0.79 8.12
N HIS A 226 -13.58 -1.16 9.35
CA HIS A 226 -14.73 -2.02 9.63
C HIS A 226 -15.34 -1.73 11.00
N TYR A 227 -16.65 -1.92 11.12
CA TYR A 227 -17.29 -2.10 12.42
C TYR A 227 -17.11 -3.56 12.86
N SER A 228 -16.67 -3.79 14.08
CA SER A 228 -16.55 -5.13 14.63
C SER A 228 -17.94 -5.71 14.90
N LYS A 229 -18.18 -6.94 14.42
CA LYS A 229 -19.43 -7.67 14.68
C LYS A 229 -19.65 -8.03 16.16
N TYR A 230 -18.59 -7.95 16.98
CA TYR A 230 -18.63 -8.39 18.37
C TYR A 230 -18.98 -7.27 19.35
N ASP A 231 -18.43 -6.06 19.14
CA ASP A 231 -18.59 -4.93 20.06
C ASP A 231 -19.11 -3.65 19.36
N GLY A 232 -19.36 -3.70 18.06
CA GLY A 232 -19.85 -2.57 17.27
C GLY A 232 -18.84 -1.42 17.13
N LYS A 233 -17.61 -1.57 17.62
CA LYS A 233 -16.61 -0.50 17.56
C LYS A 233 -15.95 -0.42 16.19
N LEU A 234 -15.50 0.79 15.86
CA LEU A 234 -14.81 1.08 14.61
C LEU A 234 -13.31 0.75 14.72
N TYR A 235 -12.86 -0.19 13.90
CA TYR A 235 -11.47 -0.60 13.78
C TYR A 235 -10.94 -0.28 12.38
N TYR A 236 -9.62 -0.21 12.27
CA TYR A 236 -8.94 -0.04 11.00
C TYR A 236 -7.67 -0.88 10.92
N PHE A 237 -7.23 -1.09 9.70
CA PHE A 237 -6.02 -1.81 9.36
C PHE A 237 -5.21 -0.97 8.38
N ASN A 238 -3.92 -0.72 8.69
CA ASN A 238 -3.05 0.03 7.79
C ASN A 238 -2.54 -0.87 6.67
N VAL A 239 -2.57 -0.35 5.44
CA VAL A 239 -2.09 -1.07 4.26
C VAL A 239 -0.99 -0.25 3.60
N TRP A 240 0.15 -0.87 3.38
CA TRP A 240 1.23 -0.31 2.58
C TRP A 240 1.04 -0.70 1.13
N ILE A 241 1.19 0.26 0.22
CA ILE A 241 0.95 0.05 -1.21
C ILE A 241 2.30 0.23 -1.92
N PRO A 242 2.94 -0.84 -2.41
CA PRO A 242 4.24 -0.72 -3.04
C PRO A 242 4.15 0.09 -4.34
N ASN A 243 5.21 0.86 -4.65
CA ASN A 243 5.32 1.58 -5.92
C ASN A 243 5.39 0.64 -7.11
N GLU A 244 6.15 -0.45 -6.97
CA GLU A 244 6.28 -1.52 -7.94
C GLU A 244 5.96 -2.84 -7.26
N ILE A 245 5.28 -3.75 -7.96
CA ILE A 245 5.13 -5.12 -7.47
C ILE A 245 6.53 -5.74 -7.47
N PRO A 246 7.09 -6.14 -6.31
CA PRO A 246 8.41 -6.72 -6.28
C PRO A 246 8.45 -7.95 -7.18
N LYS A 247 9.44 -8.00 -8.07
CA LYS A 247 9.74 -9.17 -8.88
C LYS A 247 10.24 -10.26 -7.95
N ASN A 248 9.32 -10.99 -7.35
CA ASN A 248 9.63 -12.16 -6.57
C ASN A 248 9.37 -13.38 -7.44
N ASP A 249 10.43 -14.14 -7.72
CA ASP A 249 10.30 -15.44 -8.37
C ASP A 249 9.42 -16.39 -7.53
N GLU A 250 9.22 -16.14 -6.23
CA GLU A 250 8.41 -16.99 -5.33
C GLU A 250 6.93 -16.60 -5.18
N LEU A 251 6.60 -15.33 -5.44
CA LEU A 251 5.23 -14.80 -5.46
C LEU A 251 4.90 -14.35 -6.89
N ASP A 252 5.31 -15.16 -7.87
CA ASP A 252 4.91 -14.94 -9.24
C ASP A 252 3.45 -15.35 -9.39
N PHE A 253 2.56 -14.37 -9.48
CA PHE A 253 1.21 -14.58 -9.99
C PHE A 253 1.21 -14.31 -11.50
N SER A 254 2.17 -14.86 -12.23
CA SER A 254 2.16 -14.76 -13.69
C SER A 254 1.01 -15.60 -14.25
N ILE A 255 0.06 -14.92 -14.85
CA ILE A 255 -0.92 -15.52 -15.74
C ILE A 255 -0.16 -15.79 -17.05
N SER A 256 0.37 -17.01 -17.22
CA SER A 256 0.91 -17.44 -18.50
C SER A 256 -0.21 -18.12 -19.29
N SER A 257 -0.75 -17.44 -20.29
CA SER A 257 -1.59 -18.06 -21.30
C SER A 257 -0.70 -18.52 -22.45
N ASN A 258 -0.51 -19.83 -22.59
CA ASN A 258 0.04 -20.40 -23.81
C ASN A 258 -1.02 -20.31 -24.91
N PHE A 259 -1.17 -19.14 -25.52
CA PHE A 259 -2.02 -19.01 -26.70
C PHE A 259 -1.33 -19.65 -27.90
N PRO A 260 -2.01 -20.51 -28.68
CA PRO A 260 -1.67 -20.63 -30.09
C PRO A 260 -1.91 -19.27 -30.75
N SER A 261 -1.00 -18.85 -31.62
CA SER A 261 -1.02 -17.52 -32.26
C SER A 261 -2.22 -17.27 -33.18
N VAL A 262 -3.06 -18.28 -33.42
CA VAL A 262 -4.30 -18.23 -34.19
C VAL A 262 -5.31 -19.17 -33.55
N LEU A 263 -6.49 -18.65 -33.19
CA LEU A 263 -7.67 -19.41 -32.84
C LEU A 263 -8.73 -19.08 -33.87
N GLU A 264 -9.06 -20.02 -34.75
CA GLU A 264 -10.24 -19.91 -35.60
C GLU A 264 -11.46 -20.22 -34.74
N VAL A 265 -12.31 -19.21 -34.52
CA VAL A 265 -13.60 -19.33 -33.83
C VAL A 265 -14.69 -18.81 -34.75
N SER A 266 -15.82 -19.52 -34.80
CA SER A 266 -16.98 -19.13 -35.59
C SER A 266 -17.93 -18.24 -34.79
N ASP A 267 -18.77 -17.48 -35.48
CA ASP A 267 -19.83 -16.68 -34.84
C ASP A 267 -20.74 -17.58 -33.99
N GLY A 268 -20.82 -17.28 -32.69
CA GLY A 268 -21.62 -18.01 -31.70
C GLY A 268 -20.85 -19.02 -30.86
N ASP A 269 -19.55 -19.25 -31.12
CA ASP A 269 -18.73 -20.16 -30.31
C ASP A 269 -18.43 -19.57 -28.92
N THR A 270 -18.48 -20.43 -27.90
CA THR A 270 -17.98 -20.11 -26.56
C THR A 270 -16.52 -20.53 -26.46
N LEU A 271 -15.62 -19.56 -26.36
CA LEU A 271 -14.20 -19.82 -26.18
C LEU A 271 -13.88 -20.09 -24.70
N ASN A 272 -13.48 -21.32 -24.37
CA ASN A 272 -12.99 -21.67 -23.05
C ASN A 272 -11.46 -21.57 -23.02
N ILE A 273 -10.93 -20.56 -22.32
CA ILE A 273 -9.48 -20.34 -22.22
C ILE A 273 -8.99 -20.92 -20.89
N PRO A 274 -8.26 -22.06 -20.88
CA PRO A 274 -7.64 -22.54 -19.66
C PRO A 274 -6.48 -21.61 -19.28
N VAL A 275 -6.59 -20.96 -18.13
CA VAL A 275 -5.50 -20.17 -17.56
C VAL A 275 -4.73 -21.04 -16.58
N THR A 276 -3.41 -21.14 -16.74
CA THR A 276 -2.53 -21.77 -15.73
C THR A 276 -1.87 -20.68 -14.91
N VAL A 277 -2.13 -20.67 -13.60
CA VAL A 277 -1.42 -19.81 -12.64
C VAL A 277 -0.25 -20.63 -12.10
N LYS A 278 0.99 -20.20 -12.38
CA LYS A 278 2.18 -20.86 -11.84
C LYS A 278 2.59 -20.20 -10.53
N TYR A 279 2.37 -20.88 -9.41
CA TYR A 279 2.95 -20.49 -8.12
C TYR A 279 4.35 -21.09 -7.98
N LYS A 280 5.30 -20.32 -7.43
CA LYS A 280 6.69 -20.78 -7.30
C LYS A 280 7.30 -20.43 -5.92
N GLY A 281 6.53 -20.52 -4.85
CA GLY A 281 7.03 -20.45 -3.46
C GLY A 281 7.09 -21.83 -2.79
N PRO A 282 7.67 -21.95 -1.58
CA PRO A 282 7.60 -23.18 -0.79
C PRO A 282 6.13 -23.54 -0.54
N LEU A 283 5.70 -24.71 -1.03
CA LEU A 283 4.38 -25.24 -0.71
C LEU A 283 4.28 -25.44 0.81
N PRO A 284 3.29 -24.85 1.50
CA PRO A 284 3.03 -25.20 2.88
C PRO A 284 2.68 -26.70 2.90
N THR A 285 3.39 -27.47 3.71
CA THR A 285 2.99 -28.84 4.05
C THR A 285 1.71 -28.74 4.87
N ALA A 286 0.56 -28.75 4.20
CA ALA A 286 -0.72 -28.98 4.82
C ALA A 286 -1.15 -30.38 4.42
N ASP A 287 -1.00 -31.31 5.36
CA ASP A 287 -1.81 -32.51 5.41
C ASP A 287 -3.28 -32.12 5.18
N HIS A 288 -3.94 -32.86 4.28
CA HIS A 288 -5.36 -32.78 3.89
C HIS A 288 -5.73 -31.79 2.78
N ASP A 289 -5.41 -32.13 1.52
CA ASP A 289 -6.39 -32.55 0.50
C ASP A 289 -5.67 -32.79 -0.86
N PRO A 290 -5.52 -34.03 -1.34
CA PRO A 290 -4.89 -34.31 -2.64
C PRO A 290 -5.63 -33.74 -3.85
N ALA A 291 -6.87 -33.28 -3.70
CA ALA A 291 -7.69 -32.81 -4.83
C ALA A 291 -7.39 -31.37 -5.26
N PHE A 292 -6.59 -30.60 -4.51
CA PHE A 292 -6.44 -29.15 -4.75
C PHE A 292 -5.17 -28.73 -5.50
N MET A 293 -4.33 -29.68 -5.94
CA MET A 293 -2.97 -29.36 -6.37
C MET A 293 -2.73 -29.10 -7.87
N ASP A 294 -3.66 -29.39 -8.79
CA ASP A 294 -3.27 -29.41 -10.22
C ASP A 294 -4.02 -28.50 -11.20
N SER A 295 -5.10 -27.78 -10.84
CA SER A 295 -5.62 -26.71 -11.73
C SER A 295 -6.71 -25.86 -11.08
N LEU A 296 -6.50 -24.55 -11.05
CA LEU A 296 -7.60 -23.58 -10.92
C LEU A 296 -8.02 -23.17 -12.34
N THR A 297 -9.11 -23.73 -12.84
CA THR A 297 -9.67 -23.35 -14.16
C THR A 297 -10.56 -22.12 -13.98
N ILE A 298 -10.10 -20.97 -14.47
CA ILE A 298 -10.90 -19.73 -14.55
C ILE A 298 -11.60 -19.70 -15.92
N PHE A 299 -12.92 -19.52 -15.94
CA PHE A 299 -13.69 -19.36 -17.18
C PHE A 299 -13.84 -17.87 -17.50
N LEU A 300 -13.29 -17.43 -18.64
CA LEU A 300 -13.49 -16.09 -19.17
C LEU A 300 -14.50 -16.15 -20.33
N PHE A 301 -15.68 -15.54 -20.16
CA PHE A 301 -16.67 -15.44 -21.23
C PHE A 301 -16.44 -14.17 -22.04
N ILE A 302 -15.97 -14.32 -23.28
CA ILE A 302 -15.90 -13.21 -24.24
C ILE A 302 -17.02 -13.44 -25.27
N GLY A 303 -18.06 -12.60 -25.22
CA GLY A 303 -19.08 -12.57 -26.27
C GLY A 303 -18.55 -11.83 -27.50
N ILE A 304 -18.40 -12.53 -28.62
CA ILE A 304 -18.08 -11.90 -29.91
C ILE A 304 -19.40 -11.39 -30.51
N PRO A 305 -19.57 -10.07 -30.74
CA PRO A 305 -20.78 -9.56 -31.39
C PRO A 305 -20.81 -9.99 -32.86
N PRO A 306 -21.99 -10.28 -33.43
CA PRO A 306 -22.12 -10.74 -34.80
C PRO A 306 -21.66 -9.65 -35.79
N ILE A 307 -20.87 -10.06 -36.78
CA ILE A 307 -20.43 -9.19 -37.86
C ILE A 307 -21.59 -9.07 -38.87
N PHE A 308 -22.30 -7.94 -38.84
CA PHE A 308 -23.26 -7.63 -39.89
C PHE A 308 -22.52 -7.21 -41.15
N ASN A 309 -22.42 -8.11 -42.13
CA ASN A 309 -22.00 -7.75 -43.48
C ASN A 309 -23.13 -6.96 -44.16
N SER A 310 -22.81 -5.73 -44.56
CA SER A 310 -23.62 -4.87 -45.43
C SER A 310 -23.66 -5.36 -46.87
#